data_AF-A0A3N4D194-F1
#
_entry.id   AF-A0A3N4D194-F1
#
_cell.length_a   1.000
_cell.length_b   1.000
_cell.length_c   1.000
_cell.angle_alpha   90.00
_cell.angle_beta   90.00
_cell.angle_gamma   90.00
#
_symmetry.space_group_name_H-M   'P 1'
#
loop_
_entity.id
_entity.type
_entity.pdbx_description
1 polymer ?
#
loop_
_entity_poly.entity_id
_entity_poly.type
_entity_poly.pdbx_seq_one_letter_code
_entity_poly.pdbx_strand_id
1 'polypeptide(L)' 'MRFFSDLNLNGPTPLRAQPRVGEWGPKMVPSTRWKKWARVLVPLIAIGLAVGVFFLARTFYLLLTGDEAGAYFS' A
#
# COMPACT_ATOMS: atom_id res chain seq x y z
N MET A 1 -18.46 33.15 -10.98
CA MET A 1 -16.97 33.28 -10.99
C MET A 1 -16.40 31.94 -11.42
N ARG A 2 -15.58 31.92 -12.48
CA ARG A 2 -15.04 30.68 -13.08
C ARG A 2 -13.63 30.49 -12.50
N PHE A 3 -13.45 29.48 -11.64
CA PHE A 3 -12.24 29.24 -10.84
C PHE A 3 -11.13 28.44 -11.56
N PHE A 4 -11.32 28.14 -12.84
CA PHE A 4 -10.35 27.39 -13.63
C PHE A 4 -10.02 28.18 -14.89
N SER A 5 -8.73 28.36 -15.17
CA SER A 5 -8.26 28.87 -16.45
C SER A 5 -8.35 27.75 -17.49
N ASP A 6 -8.71 28.12 -18.71
CA ASP A 6 -8.70 27.23 -19.88
C ASP A 6 -7.23 27.03 -20.32
N LEU A 7 -6.51 26.19 -19.58
CA LEU A 7 -5.07 25.97 -19.77
C LEU A 7 -4.84 25.01 -20.94
N ASN A 8 -4.73 25.58 -22.14
CA ASN A 8 -4.35 24.85 -23.34
C ASN A 8 -2.83 24.56 -23.35
N LEU A 9 -2.45 23.36 -22.92
CA LEU A 9 -1.05 22.89 -22.89
C LEU A 9 -0.44 22.64 -24.27
N ASN A 10 -1.25 22.62 -25.33
CA ASN A 10 -0.82 22.40 -26.71
C ASN A 10 -0.88 23.68 -27.57
N GLY A 11 -1.22 24.82 -26.95
CA GLY A 11 -1.23 26.12 -27.63
C GLY A 11 0.19 26.62 -27.92
N PRO A 12 0.37 27.55 -28.87
CA PRO A 12 1.65 28.17 -29.14
C PRO A 12 2.16 28.90 -27.89
N THR A 13 3.16 28.32 -27.22
CA THR A 13 3.86 28.94 -26.10
C THR A 13 4.87 29.96 -26.60
N PRO A 14 5.03 31.12 -25.92
CA PRO A 14 6.02 32.11 -26.31
C PRO A 14 7.42 31.49 -26.35
N LEU A 15 8.22 31.85 -27.36
CA LEU A 15 9.53 31.24 -27.71
C LEU A 15 10.53 31.13 -26.52
N ARG A 16 10.32 31.92 -25.47
CA ARG A 16 11.16 31.99 -24.28
C ARG A 16 10.86 30.90 -23.23
N ALA A 17 9.74 30.19 -23.36
CA ALA A 17 9.25 29.20 -22.40
C ALA A 17 9.00 27.82 -23.04
N GLN A 18 9.86 27.43 -23.99
CA GLN A 18 9.90 26.04 -24.49
C GLN A 18 11.01 25.28 -23.77
N PRO A 19 10.70 24.57 -22.68
CA PRO A 19 11.69 23.69 -22.10
C PRO A 19 12.02 22.55 -23.04
N ARG A 20 13.29 22.16 -23.04
CA ARG A 20 13.71 20.93 -23.71
C ARG A 20 12.99 19.75 -23.05
N VAL A 21 12.63 18.76 -23.87
CA VAL A 21 12.00 17.52 -23.38
C VAL A 21 12.88 16.93 -22.26
N GLY A 22 12.34 16.83 -21.04
CA GLY A 22 13.06 16.36 -19.84
C GLY A 22 13.57 17.44 -18.88
N GLU A 23 13.59 18.71 -19.29
CA GLU A 23 14.09 19.83 -18.47
C GLU A 23 13.14 20.17 -17.30
N TRP A 24 11.84 19.95 -17.49
CA TRP A 24 10.79 20.09 -16.46
C TRP A 24 10.46 18.75 -15.80
N GLY A 25 11.32 17.74 -15.97
CA GLY A 25 11.17 16.47 -15.28
C GLY A 25 11.03 16.67 -13.77
N PRO A 26 10.31 15.79 -13.05
CA PRO A 26 9.92 15.96 -11.66
C PRO A 26 11.12 15.81 -10.70
N LYS A 27 12.10 16.71 -10.80
CA LYS A 27 13.37 16.67 -10.06
C LYS A 27 13.17 16.94 -8.57
N MET A 28 12.10 17.67 -8.23
CA MET A 28 11.70 18.00 -6.87
C MET A 28 10.43 17.28 -6.42
N VAL A 29 9.86 16.38 -7.23
CA VAL A 29 8.65 15.64 -6.80
C VAL A 29 9.09 14.42 -6.01
N PRO A 30 8.57 14.25 -4.78
CA PRO A 30 8.87 13.07 -3.98
C PRO A 30 8.57 11.79 -4.75
N SER A 31 9.53 10.87 -4.81
CA SER A 31 9.31 9.59 -5.49
C SER A 31 8.18 8.81 -4.81
N THR A 32 7.26 8.25 -5.59
CA THR A 32 6.09 7.50 -5.06
C THR A 32 6.32 6.01 -4.96
N ARG A 33 7.51 5.52 -5.37
CA ARG A 33 7.84 4.09 -5.43
C ARG A 33 7.71 3.42 -4.07
N TRP A 34 8.23 4.07 -3.02
CA TRP A 34 8.12 3.56 -1.65
C TRP A 34 6.67 3.50 -1.16
N LYS A 35 5.86 4.51 -1.51
CA LYS A 35 4.44 4.56 -1.18
C LYS A 35 3.65 3.44 -1.85
N LYS A 36 4.03 3.03 -3.06
CA LYS A 36 3.45 1.87 -3.76
C LYS A 36 3.78 0.56 -3.06
N TRP A 37 5.03 0.37 -2.64
CA TRP A 37 5.45 -0.82 -1.89
C TRP A 37 4.77 -0.92 -0.53
N ALA A 38 4.68 0.20 0.21
CA ALA A 38 3.99 0.23 1.49
C ALA A 38 2.51 -0.20 1.38
N ARG A 39 1.80 0.21 0.31
CA ARG A 39 0.39 -0.20 0.07
C ARG A 39 0.20 -1.70 -0.08
N VAL A 40 1.24 -2.43 -0.50
CA VAL A 40 1.17 -3.88 -0.70
C VAL A 40 1.74 -4.62 0.51
N LEU A 41 2.88 -4.17 1.03
CA LEU A 41 3.56 -4.83 2.15
C LEU A 41 2.78 -4.74 3.46
N VAL A 42 2.18 -3.58 3.76
CA VAL A 42 1.44 -3.37 5.01
C VAL A 42 0.28 -4.36 5.18
N PRO A 43 -0.67 -4.50 4.23
CA PRO A 43 -1.75 -5.46 4.39
C PRO A 43 -1.27 -6.91 4.40
N LEU A 44 -0.25 -7.27 3.61
CA LEU A 44 0.30 -8.63 3.61
C LEU A 44 0.91 -9.01 4.97
N ILE A 45 1.70 -8.12 5.56
CA ILE A 45 2.27 -8.34 6.89
C ILE A 45 1.17 -8.42 7.94
N ALA A 46 0.17 -7.54 7.89
CA ALA A 46 -0.95 -7.56 8.82
C ALA A 46 -1.73 -8.88 8.78
N ILE A 47 -2.04 -9.38 7.58
CA ILE A 47 -2.71 -10.67 7.40
C ILE A 47 -1.82 -11.81 7.90
N GLY A 48 -0.53 -11.81 7.56
CA GLY A 48 0.42 -12.82 8.03
C GLY A 48 0.51 -12.89 9.56
N LEU A 49 0.55 -11.73 10.22
CA LEU A 49 0.53 -11.65 11.69
C LEU A 49 -0.79 -12.15 12.27
N ALA A 50 -1.93 -11.76 11.72
CA ALA A 50 -3.24 -12.21 12.18
C ALA A 50 -3.39 -13.73 12.08
N VAL A 51 -2.98 -14.32 10.95
CA VAL A 51 -2.95 -15.77 10.74
C VAL A 51 -2.01 -16.44 11.74
N GLY A 52 -0.80 -15.90 11.93
CA GLY A 52 0.16 -16.43 12.89
C GLY A 52 -0.37 -16.45 14.32
N VAL A 53 -0.96 -15.34 14.78
CA VAL A 53 -1.57 -15.25 16.12
C VAL A 53 -2.76 -16.21 16.25
N PHE A 54 -3.59 -16.33 15.22
CA PHE A 54 -4.71 -17.27 15.23
C PHE A 54 -4.25 -18.72 15.40
N PHE A 55 -3.27 -19.17 14.63
CA PHE A 55 -2.73 -20.53 14.74
C PHE A 55 -2.01 -20.79 16.06
N LEU A 56 -1.31 -19.77 16.58
CA LEU A 56 -0.71 -19.82 17.90
C LEU A 56 -1.78 -20.05 18.97
N ALA A 57 -2.80 -19.20 19.00
CA ALA A 57 -3.91 -19.31 19.94
C ALA A 57 -4.65 -20.65 19.81
N ARG A 58 -4.89 -21.12 18.58
CA ARG A 58 -5.51 -22.42 18.32
C ARG A 58 -4.69 -23.59 18.88
N THR A 59 -3.37 -23.55 18.72
CA THR A 59 -2.48 -24.58 19.26
C THR A 59 -2.56 -24.64 20.77
N PHE A 60 -2.51 -23.48 21.44
CA PHE A 60 -2.72 -23.41 22.89
C PHE A 60 -4.10 -23.92 23.29
N TYR A 61 -5.16 -23.49 22.61
CA TYR A 61 -6.52 -23.96 22.89
C TYR A 61 -6.62 -25.49 22.80
N LEU A 62 -6.09 -26.11 21.76
CA LEU A 62 -6.10 -27.58 21.64
C LEU A 62 -5.21 -28.26 22.68
N LEU A 63 -4.09 -27.65 23.08
CA LEU A 63 -3.23 -28.22 24.11
C LEU A 63 -3.90 -28.17 25.49
N LEU A 64 -4.65 -27.11 25.80
CA LEU A 64 -5.36 -26.97 27.08
C LEU A 64 -6.69 -27.73 27.12
N THR A 65 -7.40 -27.85 25.99
CA THR A 65 -8.79 -28.38 25.96
C THR A 65 -8.90 -29.72 25.21
N GLY A 66 -7.89 -30.09 24.44
CA GLY A 66 -7.89 -31.30 23.61
C GLY A 66 -7.70 -32.60 24.40
N ASP A 67 -7.10 -32.55 25.59
CA ASP A 67 -7.04 -33.70 26.51
C ASP A 67 -8.44 -34.13 26.96
N GLU A 68 -9.34 -33.16 27.18
CA GLU A 68 -10.71 -33.46 27.60
C GLU A 68 -11.50 -34.12 26.47
N ALA A 69 -11.38 -33.61 25.23
CA ALA A 69 -12.05 -34.19 24.07
C ALA A 69 -11.61 -35.64 23.80
N GLY A 70 -10.33 -35.99 23.99
CA GLY A 70 -9.84 -37.37 23.86
C GLY A 70 -10.37 -38.32 24.93
N ALA A 71 -10.56 -37.83 26.16
CA ALA A 71 -11.06 -38.62 27.29
C ALA A 71 -12.55 -38.99 27.21
N TYR A 72 -13.37 -38.24 26.47
CA TYR A 72 -14.79 -38.59 26.24
C TYR A 72 -14.99 -39.69 25.19
N PHE A 73 -13.96 -40.02 24.39
CA PHE A 73 -14.02 -41.05 23.34
C PHE A 73 -13.17 -42.30 23.65
N SER A 74 -12.65 -42.43 24.88
CA SER A 74 -11.95 -43.62 25.41
C SER A 74 -12.76 -44.28 26.52
#